data_AF-A0A942Z687-F1
#
_entry.id   AF-A0A942Z687-F1
#
_cell.length_a   1.000
_cell.length_b   1.000
_cell.length_c   1.000
_cell.angle_alpha   90.00
_cell.angle_beta   90.00
_cell.angle_gamma   90.00
#
_symmetry.space_group_name_H-M   'P 1'
#
loop_
_entity.id
_entity.type
_entity.pdbx_description
1 polymer ?
#
loop_
_entity_poly.entity_id
_entity_poly.type
_entity_poly.pdbx_seq_one_letter_code
_entity_poly.pdbx_strand_id
1 'polypeptide(L)'
;MASNMFSIECPHCGRSAVKDDYYKTDERYILCLKCGYNYTRTIKSSTANSLEYTEEEYVGYGVFILVHRDGSSKSMMLNDALTAEKLEEYKRTYMDDHVDQEKSYLVSYENGIFTILLGNPPENFHLPFKEFREKMIAKYGELEYDFMVPLG
;
A
#
# COMPACT_ATOMS: atom_id res chain seq x y z
N MET A 1 16.93 9.17 -9.48
CA MET A 1 15.89 9.16 -10.54
C MET A 1 14.75 10.02 -10.04
N ALA A 2 14.06 10.75 -10.92
CA ALA A 2 12.92 11.57 -10.52
C ALA A 2 11.65 10.78 -10.78
N SER A 3 10.73 10.81 -9.83
CA SER A 3 9.42 10.16 -9.92
C SER A 3 8.34 11.07 -9.37
N ASN A 4 7.10 10.82 -9.78
CA ASN A 4 5.93 11.49 -9.25
C ASN A 4 5.19 10.50 -8.34
N MET A 5 5.06 10.86 -7.06
CA MET A 5 4.31 10.08 -6.08
C MET A 5 3.01 10.77 -5.70
N PHE A 6 1.89 10.05 -5.81
CA PHE A 6 0.57 10.58 -5.50
C PHE A 6 -0.41 9.47 -5.11
N SER A 7 -1.51 9.85 -4.47
CA SER A 7 -2.59 8.94 -4.09
C SER A 7 -3.58 8.76 -5.23
N ILE A 8 -4.03 7.53 -5.44
CA ILE A 8 -5.10 7.15 -6.37
C ILE A 8 -6.15 6.30 -5.66
N GLU A 9 -7.30 6.08 -6.31
CA GLU A 9 -8.26 5.07 -5.88
C GLU A 9 -7.68 3.68 -6.12
N CYS A 10 -7.66 2.84 -5.07
CA CYS A 10 -7.26 1.45 -5.19
C CYS A 10 -8.29 0.70 -6.04
N PRO A 11 -7.89 0.03 -7.13
CA PRO A 11 -8.82 -0.67 -8.02
C PRO A 11 -9.51 -1.86 -7.35
N HIS A 12 -8.94 -2.39 -6.25
CA HIS A 12 -9.49 -3.55 -5.57
C HIS A 12 -10.43 -3.22 -4.39
N CYS A 13 -10.14 -2.17 -3.60
CA CYS A 13 -10.92 -1.86 -2.39
C CYS A 13 -11.51 -0.44 -2.34
N GLY A 14 -11.26 0.41 -3.34
CA GLY A 14 -11.79 1.78 -3.40
C GLY A 14 -11.26 2.72 -2.30
N ARG A 15 -10.17 2.34 -1.61
CA ARG A 15 -9.46 3.19 -0.63
C ARG A 15 -8.25 3.84 -1.29
N SER A 16 -7.52 4.69 -0.59
CA SER A 16 -6.30 5.29 -1.13
C SER A 16 -5.21 4.23 -1.36
N ALA A 17 -4.64 4.22 -2.57
CA ALA A 17 -3.38 3.56 -2.87
C ALA A 17 -2.34 4.61 -3.27
N VAL A 18 -1.07 4.34 -3.01
CA VAL A 18 0.06 5.17 -3.46
C VAL A 18 0.46 4.70 -4.85
N LYS A 19 0.65 5.65 -5.76
CA LYS A 19 1.24 5.43 -7.08
C LYS A 19 2.56 6.18 -7.17
N ASP A 20 3.60 5.49 -7.62
CA ASP A 20 4.92 6.05 -7.92
C ASP A 20 5.22 5.82 -9.41
N ASP A 21 5.25 6.90 -10.19
CA ASP A 21 5.47 6.88 -11.64
C ASP A 21 6.85 7.46 -11.97
N TYR A 22 7.74 6.61 -12.49
CA TYR A 22 9.07 7.00 -13.00
C TYR A 22 8.95 7.42 -14.46
N TYR A 23 8.55 8.66 -14.70
CA TYR A 23 8.20 9.19 -16.01
C TYR A 23 9.31 9.10 -17.09
N LYS A 24 10.58 8.91 -16.72
CA LYS A 24 11.68 8.73 -17.68
C LYS A 24 11.85 7.29 -18.15
N THR A 25 11.53 6.33 -17.29
CA THR A 25 11.71 4.90 -17.56
C THR A 25 10.39 4.20 -17.81
N ASP A 26 9.25 4.89 -17.60
CA ASP A 26 7.90 4.32 -17.67
C ASP A 26 7.70 3.13 -16.71
N GLU A 27 8.47 3.12 -15.63
CA GLU A 27 8.29 2.19 -14.51
C GLU A 27 7.21 2.73 -13.58
N ARG A 28 6.38 1.83 -13.06
CA ARG A 28 5.22 2.18 -12.24
C ARG A 28 5.09 1.22 -11.08
N TYR A 29 4.77 1.79 -9.93
CA TYR A 29 4.45 1.03 -8.72
C TYR A 29 3.13 1.54 -8.17
N ILE A 30 2.24 0.62 -7.82
CA ILE A 30 1.00 0.92 -7.09
C ILE A 30 1.00 0.06 -5.84
N LEU A 31 0.74 0.68 -4.69
CA LEU A 31 0.72 0.02 -3.39
C LEU A 31 -0.50 0.48 -2.59
N CYS A 32 -1.38 -0.45 -2.27
CA CYS A 32 -2.50 -0.21 -1.37
C CYS A 32 -2.16 -0.72 0.03
N LEU A 33 -1.82 0.20 0.93
CA LEU A 33 -1.55 -0.10 2.35
C LEU A 33 -2.82 -0.42 3.16
N LYS A 34 -3.95 -0.72 2.49
CA LYS A 34 -5.22 -1.13 3.11
C LYS A 34 -5.53 -2.59 2.80
N CYS A 35 -5.74 -2.91 1.52
CA CYS A 35 -6.09 -4.27 1.10
C CYS A 35 -4.90 -5.10 0.60
N GLY A 36 -3.71 -4.50 0.50
CA GLY A 36 -2.51 -5.18 0.00
C GLY A 36 -2.40 -5.26 -1.52
N TYR A 37 -3.34 -4.67 -2.27
CA TYR A 37 -3.24 -4.59 -3.73
C TYR A 37 -1.90 -3.98 -4.11
N ASN A 38 -1.16 -4.65 -4.98
CA ASN A 38 0.08 -4.11 -5.48
C ASN A 38 0.31 -4.47 -6.94
N TYR A 39 0.86 -3.52 -7.67
CA TYR A 39 1.22 -3.65 -9.08
C TYR A 39 2.62 -3.08 -9.27
N THR A 40 3.45 -3.81 -10.01
CA THR A 40 4.77 -3.36 -10.43
C THR A 40 4.88 -3.47 -11.94
N ARG A 41 5.48 -2.46 -12.56
CA ARG A 41 5.96 -2.47 -13.93
C ARG A 41 7.40 -2.01 -13.93
N THR A 42 8.30 -2.91 -14.29
CA THR A 42 9.76 -2.67 -14.19
C THR A 42 10.44 -3.04 -15.49
N ILE A 43 11.59 -2.42 -15.76
CA ILE A 43 12.38 -2.76 -16.95
C ILE A 43 12.99 -4.16 -16.77
N LYS A 44 12.63 -5.07 -17.67
CA LYS A 44 13.21 -6.42 -17.75
C LYS A 44 14.53 -6.40 -18.51
N SER A 45 14.56 -5.72 -19.64
CA SER A 45 15.72 -5.63 -20.51
C SER A 45 15.72 -4.31 -21.27
N SER A 46 16.92 -3.81 -21.59
CA SER A 46 17.12 -2.59 -22.36
C SER A 46 18.14 -2.85 -23.46
N THR A 47 17.76 -2.59 -24.70
CA THR A 47 18.67 -2.55 -25.85
C THR A 47 18.74 -1.13 -26.41
N ALA A 48 19.61 -0.89 -27.39
CA ALA A 48 19.70 0.42 -28.05
C ALA A 48 18.38 0.83 -28.75
N ASN A 49 17.52 -0.13 -29.10
CA ASN A 49 16.33 0.09 -29.92
C ASN A 49 15.02 -0.32 -29.24
N SER A 50 15.06 -0.93 -28.05
CA SER A 50 13.86 -1.41 -27.36
C SER A 50 14.03 -1.44 -25.84
N LEU A 51 12.93 -1.19 -25.14
CA LEU A 51 12.75 -1.46 -23.72
C LEU A 51 11.70 -2.57 -23.60
N GLU A 52 12.02 -3.59 -22.81
CA GLU A 52 11.08 -4.63 -22.43
C GLU A 52 10.73 -4.49 -20.96
N TYR A 53 9.46 -4.66 -20.64
CA TYR A 53 8.94 -4.54 -19.28
C TYR A 53 8.44 -5.89 -18.77
N THR A 54 8.54 -6.08 -17.47
CA THR A 54 7.78 -7.11 -16.72
C THR A 54 6.72 -6.39 -15.91
N GLU A 55 5.51 -6.96 -15.89
CA GLU A 55 4.42 -6.50 -15.05
C GLU A 55 4.01 -7.61 -14.08
N GLU A 56 3.85 -7.29 -12.81
CA GLU A 56 3.33 -8.18 -11.78
C GLU A 56 2.17 -7.49 -11.09
N GLU A 57 1.05 -8.20 -10.94
CA GLU A 57 -0.14 -7.69 -10.27
C GLU A 57 -0.62 -8.70 -9.23
N TYR A 58 -0.85 -8.20 -8.02
CA TYR A 58 -1.41 -8.95 -6.91
C TYR A 58 -2.66 -8.24 -6.40
N VAL A 59 -3.78 -8.95 -6.40
CA VAL A 59 -5.07 -8.42 -5.93
C VAL A 59 -5.00 -7.93 -4.48
N GLY A 60 -4.20 -8.59 -3.65
CA GLY A 60 -4.01 -8.25 -2.25
C GLY A 60 -5.07 -8.90 -1.34
N TYR A 61 -4.57 -9.50 -0.26
CA TYR A 61 -5.34 -10.23 0.75
C TYR A 61 -5.23 -9.58 2.13
N GLY A 62 -4.77 -8.33 2.17
CA GLY A 62 -4.51 -7.58 3.39
C GLY A 62 -3.08 -7.07 3.51
N VAL A 63 -2.78 -6.52 4.67
CA VAL A 63 -1.48 -5.90 4.98
C VAL A 63 -1.03 -6.25 6.39
N PHE A 64 0.28 -6.34 6.55
CA PHE A 64 0.93 -6.41 7.85
C PHE A 64 1.88 -5.22 7.97
N ILE A 65 1.54 -4.30 8.87
CA ILE A 65 2.33 -3.10 9.18
C ILE A 65 3.00 -3.33 10.53
N LEU A 66 4.33 -3.32 10.50
CA LEU A 66 5.17 -3.40 11.69
C LEU A 66 5.86 -2.06 11.89
N VAL A 67 5.74 -1.51 13.08
CA VAL A 67 6.49 -0.34 13.53
C VAL A 67 7.36 -0.79 14.68
N HIS A 68 8.66 -0.53 14.58
CA HIS A 68 9.61 -0.80 15.64
C HIS A 68 9.71 0.40 16.57
N ARG A 69 10.10 0.15 17.82
CA ARG A 69 10.25 1.20 18.85
C ARG A 69 11.33 2.23 18.52
N ASP A 70 12.26 1.89 17.62
CA ASP A 70 13.26 2.83 17.09
C ASP A 70 12.70 3.79 16.02
N GLY A 71 11.42 3.65 15.67
CA GLY A 71 10.72 4.46 14.68
C GLY A 71 10.81 3.92 13.25
N SER A 72 11.59 2.87 13.00
CA SER A 72 11.58 2.18 11.71
C SER A 72 10.26 1.44 11.49
N SER A 73 9.87 1.27 10.22
CA SER A 73 8.64 0.54 9.90
C SER A 73 8.82 -0.35 8.68
N LYS A 74 8.06 -1.43 8.65
CA LYS A 74 7.99 -2.37 7.54
C LYS A 74 6.53 -2.59 7.16
N SER A 75 6.23 -2.37 5.89
CA SER A 75 4.92 -2.68 5.31
C SER A 75 5.04 -3.95 4.48
N MET A 76 4.15 -4.91 4.70
CA MET A 76 4.09 -6.15 3.94
C MET A 76 2.69 -6.32 3.36
N MET A 77 2.64 -6.64 2.07
CA MET A 77 1.42 -6.88 1.32
C MET A 77 1.18 -8.38 1.27
N LEU A 78 -0.02 -8.82 1.64
CA LEU A 78 -0.38 -10.23 1.58
C LEU A 78 -0.77 -10.56 0.14
N ASN A 79 0.13 -11.22 -0.59
CA ASN A 79 -0.10 -11.57 -2.00
C ASN A 79 -0.99 -12.81 -2.18
N ASP A 80 -1.22 -13.57 -1.11
CA ASP A 80 -2.09 -14.74 -1.06
C ASP A 80 -2.95 -14.72 0.20
N ALA A 81 -4.01 -15.54 0.20
CA ALA A 81 -4.85 -15.78 1.38
C ALA A 81 -4.00 -16.22 2.58
N LEU A 82 -4.41 -15.77 3.77
CA LEU A 82 -3.65 -15.98 4.98
C LEU A 82 -3.88 -17.40 5.52
N THR A 83 -2.82 -18.21 5.53
CA THR A 83 -2.87 -19.54 6.18
C THR A 83 -2.70 -19.41 7.69
N ALA A 84 -3.19 -20.40 8.43
CA ALA A 84 -2.98 -20.46 9.89
C ALA A 84 -1.49 -20.43 10.26
N GLU A 85 -0.63 -21.11 9.50
CA GLU A 85 0.81 -21.13 9.72
C GLU A 85 1.44 -19.73 9.57
N LYS A 86 1.12 -19.02 8.47
CA LYS A 86 1.58 -17.64 8.25
C LYS A 86 1.03 -16.68 9.31
N LEU A 87 -0.21 -16.86 9.75
CA LEU A 87 -0.78 -16.05 10.83
C LEU A 87 -0.01 -16.25 12.14
N GLU A 88 0.35 -17.48 12.50
CA GLU A 88 1.16 -17.74 13.70
C GLU A 88 2.58 -17.17 13.58
N GLU A 89 3.18 -17.18 12.38
CA GLU A 89 4.44 -16.47 12.12
C GLU A 89 4.30 -14.96 12.35
N TYR A 90 3.27 -14.32 11.79
CA TYR A 90 3.03 -12.89 11.99
C TYR A 90 2.73 -12.53 13.44
N LYS A 91 2.00 -13.38 14.17
CA LYS A 91 1.80 -13.21 15.62
C LYS A 91 3.13 -13.22 16.37
N ARG A 92 4.02 -14.18 16.08
CA ARG A 92 5.34 -14.22 16.71
C ARG A 92 6.14 -12.96 16.43
N THR A 93 6.16 -12.50 15.18
CA THR A 93 6.86 -11.25 14.81
C THR A 93 6.24 -10.03 15.49
N TYR A 94 4.91 -9.94 15.58
CA TYR A 94 4.20 -8.84 16.25
C TYR A 94 4.46 -8.80 17.77
N MET A 95 4.70 -9.97 18.38
CA MET A 95 4.97 -10.11 19.82
C MET A 95 6.45 -9.90 20.18
N ASP A 96 7.30 -9.57 19.22
CA ASP A 96 8.71 -9.26 19.47
C ASP A 96 8.85 -7.98 20.33
N ASP A 97 9.77 -8.01 21.30
CA ASP A 97 9.98 -6.92 22.27
C ASP A 97 10.36 -5.59 21.61
N HIS A 98 10.86 -5.60 20.37
CA HIS A 98 11.29 -4.42 19.64
C HIS A 98 10.15 -3.80 18.81
N VAL A 99 8.99 -4.45 18.77
CA VAL A 99 7.81 -3.97 18.05
C VAL A 99 6.98 -3.03 18.93
N ASP A 100 6.53 -1.94 18.33
CA ASP A 100 5.51 -1.03 18.87
C ASP A 100 4.14 -1.57 18.45
N GLN A 101 3.51 -2.32 19.34
CA GLN A 101 2.22 -2.96 19.11
C GLN A 101 1.05 -1.97 19.00
N GLU A 102 1.19 -0.74 19.54
CA GLU A 102 0.14 0.27 19.42
C GLU A 102 0.08 0.84 18.00
N LYS A 103 1.22 0.85 17.29
CA LYS A 103 1.33 1.35 15.91
C LYS A 103 1.38 0.26 14.85
N SER A 104 1.55 -1.00 15.26
CA SER A 104 1.59 -2.15 14.37
C SER A 104 0.20 -2.78 14.24
N TYR A 105 -0.10 -3.36 13.08
CA TYR A 105 -1.37 -4.05 12.85
C TYR A 105 -1.30 -5.05 11.69
N LEU A 106 -2.12 -6.08 11.79
CA LEU A 106 -2.35 -7.06 10.73
C LEU A 106 -3.84 -7.04 10.37
N VAL A 107 -4.13 -6.80 9.10
CA VAL A 107 -5.50 -6.78 8.57
C VAL A 107 -5.54 -7.70 7.36
N SER A 108 -6.51 -8.62 7.31
CA SER A 108 -6.83 -9.37 6.09
C SER A 108 -7.92 -8.66 5.29
N TYR A 109 -7.96 -8.92 3.99
CA TYR A 109 -9.02 -8.45 3.09
C TYR A 109 -9.49 -9.58 2.20
N GLU A 110 -10.74 -10.00 2.37
CA GLU A 110 -11.34 -11.08 1.59
C GLU A 110 -12.79 -10.74 1.28
N ASN A 111 -13.23 -10.95 0.04
CA ASN A 111 -14.61 -10.71 -0.40
C ASN A 111 -15.16 -9.31 -0.06
N GLY A 112 -14.31 -8.28 -0.12
CA GLY A 112 -14.71 -6.90 0.20
C GLY A 112 -14.69 -6.56 1.70
N ILE A 113 -14.31 -7.51 2.56
CA ILE A 113 -14.37 -7.36 4.01
C ILE A 113 -12.96 -7.26 4.58
N PHE A 114 -12.70 -6.20 5.32
CA PHE A 114 -11.49 -6.07 6.14
C PHE A 114 -11.69 -6.75 7.49
N THR A 115 -10.77 -7.63 7.89
CA THR A 115 -10.76 -8.24 9.22
C THR A 115 -9.47 -7.87 9.93
N ILE A 116 -9.59 -7.21 11.08
CA ILE A 116 -8.45 -6.89 11.94
C ILE A 116 -8.06 -8.15 12.71
N LEU A 117 -6.85 -8.64 12.48
CA LEU A 117 -6.33 -9.85 13.11
C LEU A 117 -5.40 -9.52 14.29
N LEU A 118 -4.65 -8.41 14.19
CA LEU A 118 -3.77 -7.90 15.25
C LEU A 118 -3.75 -6.37 15.24
N GLY A 119 -3.56 -5.77 16.42
CA GLY A 119 -3.34 -4.34 16.60
C GLY A 119 -4.56 -3.47 16.26
N ASN A 120 -4.32 -2.18 16.06
CA ASN A 120 -5.34 -1.20 15.74
C ASN A 120 -4.89 -0.38 14.52
N PRO A 121 -5.47 -0.59 13.33
CA PRO A 121 -5.21 0.27 12.18
C PRO A 121 -5.60 1.73 12.49
N PRO A 122 -4.99 2.72 11.79
CA PRO A 122 -5.29 4.13 12.02
C PRO A 122 -6.77 4.45 11.74
N GLU A 123 -7.31 5.49 12.36
CA GLU A 123 -8.72 5.88 12.26
C GLU A 123 -9.21 6.04 10.81
N ASN A 124 -8.35 6.56 9.93
CA ASN A 124 -8.65 6.76 8.51
C ASN A 124 -8.43 5.50 7.65
N PHE A 125 -8.16 4.33 8.23
CA PHE A 125 -7.85 3.11 7.48
C PHE A 125 -8.97 2.72 6.51
N HIS A 126 -10.22 2.83 6.94
CA HIS A 126 -11.39 2.48 6.12
C HIS A 126 -11.95 3.65 5.30
N LEU A 127 -11.25 4.79 5.25
CA LEU A 127 -11.74 5.99 4.57
C LEU A 127 -11.85 5.77 3.05
N PRO A 128 -13.04 5.93 2.43
CA PRO A 128 -13.20 5.86 0.97
C PRO A 128 -12.31 6.89 0.26
N PHE A 129 -11.82 6.55 -0.95
CA PHE A 129 -10.91 7.45 -1.67
C PHE A 129 -11.52 8.82 -1.98
N LYS A 130 -12.83 8.89 -2.26
CA LYS A 130 -13.53 10.15 -2.48
C LYS A 130 -13.42 11.08 -1.27
N GLU A 131 -13.71 10.58 -0.07
CA GLU A 131 -13.60 11.35 1.17
C GLU A 131 -12.13 11.69 1.50
N PHE A 132 -11.19 10.78 1.20
CA PHE A 132 -9.77 11.05 1.31
C PHE A 132 -9.35 12.24 0.42
N ARG A 133 -9.78 12.25 -0.84
CA ARG A 133 -9.51 13.32 -1.80
C ARG A 133 -10.06 14.66 -1.30
N GLU A 134 -11.30 14.68 -0.81
CA GLU A 134 -11.92 15.88 -0.23
C GLU A 134 -11.11 16.42 0.97
N LYS A 135 -10.63 15.53 1.86
CA LYS A 135 -9.75 15.93 2.98
C LYS A 135 -8.41 16.49 2.51
N MET A 136 -7.81 15.93 1.46
CA MET A 136 -6.55 16.44 0.91
C MET A 136 -6.71 17.82 0.27
N ILE A 137 -7.81 18.04 -0.47
CA ILE A 137 -8.13 19.35 -1.06
C ILE A 137 -8.37 20.38 0.04
N ALA A 138 -9.11 20.02 1.09
CA ALA A 138 -9.36 20.93 2.21
C ALA A 138 -8.07 21.32 2.96
N LYS A 139 -7.08 20.42 3.03
CA LYS A 139 -5.81 20.63 3.74
C LYS A 139 -4.78 21.40 2.90
N TYR A 140 -4.68 21.11 1.60
CA TYR A 140 -3.59 21.59 0.75
C TYR A 140 -4.04 22.53 -0.39
N GLY A 141 -5.35 22.73 -0.58
CA GLY A 141 -5.92 23.54 -1.64
C GLY A 141 -6.33 22.74 -2.89
N GLU A 142 -6.72 23.45 -3.95
CA GLU A 142 -7.06 22.83 -5.23
C GLU A 142 -5.87 22.07 -5.81
N LEU A 143 -6.16 20.91 -6.42
CA LEU A 143 -5.15 20.11 -7.08
C LEU A 143 -4.81 20.74 -8.43
N GLU A 144 -3.51 20.92 -8.71
CA GLU A 144 -3.07 21.34 -10.05
C GLU A 144 -3.48 20.31 -11.12
N TYR A 145 -3.54 19.03 -10.74
CA TYR A 145 -3.99 17.93 -11.59
C TYR A 145 -5.04 17.09 -10.89
N ASP A 146 -6.19 16.87 -11.54
CA ASP A 146 -7.33 16.13 -10.98
C ASP A 146 -6.98 14.69 -10.53
N PHE A 147 -5.98 14.08 -11.17
CA PHE A 147 -5.54 12.71 -10.88
C PHE A 147 -4.42 12.62 -9.83
N MET A 148 -3.78 13.74 -9.45
CA MET A 148 -2.68 13.76 -8.49
C MET A 148 -3.17 14.24 -7.13
N VAL A 149 -3.69 13.32 -6.31
CA VAL A 149 -4.04 13.62 -4.92
C VAL A 149 -2.78 13.52 -4.06
N PRO A 150 -2.43 14.51 -3.22
CA PRO A 150 -1.29 14.43 -2.31
C PRO A 150 -1.30 13.18 -1.44
N LEU A 151 -0.11 12.76 -1.00
CA LEU A 151 0.00 11.75 0.03
C LEU A 151 -0.48 12.36 1.37
N GLY A 152 -1.29 11.58 2.11
CA GLY A 152 -1.96 12.01 3.34
C GLY A 152 -1.10 11.92 4.59
#